data_AF-A0A182STR1-F1
#
_entry.id   AF-A0A182STR1-F1
#
_cell.length_a   1.000
_cell.length_b   1.000
_cell.length_c   1.000
_cell.angle_alpha   90.00
_cell.angle_beta   90.00
_cell.angle_gamma   90.00
#
_symmetry.space_group_name_H-M   'P 1'
#
loop_
_entity.id
_entity.type
_entity.pdbx_description
1 polymer ?
#
loop_
_entity_poly.entity_id
_entity_poly.type
_entity_poly.pdbx_seq_one_letter_code
_entity_poly.pdbx_strand_id
1 'polypeptide(L)'
;MIEVVPVPGKTWKDVYAQLRTSPKLEDVEKVIGVCKERLWMEVDRSADALTLTERIQTVLVEAGSAETITQMDELVISSIDSIAKESDVRIAVEEFLGIRGSWMQISMWERRDGTQRARVRLPIKPAALLVGQRVAVLHILLHILQSWTSSIPHGSHTLL
;
A
#
# COMPACT_ATOMS: atom_id res chain seq x y z
N MET A 1 7.00 -3.44 4.03
CA MET A 1 8.24 -3.95 3.44
C MET A 1 8.67 -2.97 2.36
N ILE A 2 9.95 -2.79 2.13
CA ILE A 2 10.46 -1.95 1.03
C ILE A 2 11.27 -2.85 0.10
N GLU A 3 10.94 -2.83 -1.18
CA GLU A 3 11.73 -3.50 -2.22
C GLU A 3 12.63 -2.48 -2.88
N VAL A 4 13.89 -2.85 -3.08
CA VAL A 4 14.85 -2.08 -3.85
C VAL A 4 15.19 -2.85 -5.12
N VAL A 5 15.31 -2.15 -6.25
CA VAL A 5 15.65 -2.72 -7.56
C VAL A 5 16.81 -1.93 -8.17
N PRO A 6 17.95 -2.56 -8.50
CA PRO A 6 19.08 -1.89 -9.14
C PRO A 6 18.74 -1.54 -10.60
N VAL A 7 19.34 -0.46 -11.09
CA VAL A 7 19.28 -0.16 -12.53
C VAL A 7 20.12 -1.17 -13.34
N PRO A 8 19.84 -1.35 -14.64
CA PRO A 8 20.66 -2.20 -15.50
C PRO A 8 22.15 -1.81 -15.43
N GLY A 9 23.02 -2.79 -15.20
CA GLY A 9 24.47 -2.58 -15.09
C GLY A 9 24.98 -2.31 -13.67
N LYS A 10 24.10 -2.20 -12.67
CA LYS A 10 24.48 -2.20 -11.24
C LYS A 10 24.17 -3.55 -10.61
N THR A 11 25.07 -4.03 -9.76
CA THR A 11 24.83 -5.28 -9.04
C THR A 11 24.10 -5.00 -7.73
N TRP A 12 23.39 -6.01 -7.23
CA TRP A 12 22.79 -5.98 -5.90
C TRP A 12 23.78 -5.65 -4.78
N LYS A 13 25.04 -6.07 -4.95
CA LYS A 13 26.12 -5.81 -4.01
C LYS A 13 26.48 -4.32 -3.97
N ASP A 14 26.48 -3.65 -5.12
CA ASP A 14 26.79 -2.21 -5.19
C ASP A 14 25.72 -1.39 -4.49
N VAL A 15 24.45 -1.72 -4.75
CA VAL A 15 23.29 -1.09 -4.11
C VAL A 15 23.26 -1.37 -2.61
N TYR A 16 23.52 -2.61 -2.19
CA TYR A 16 23.57 -2.96 -0.77
C TYR A 16 24.71 -2.22 -0.04
N ALA A 17 25.90 -2.18 -0.64
CA ALA A 17 27.04 -1.47 -0.07
C ALA A 17 26.71 0.02 0.12
N GLN A 18 26.12 0.66 -0.89
CA GLN A 18 25.71 2.06 -0.84
C GLN A 18 24.69 2.34 0.28
N LEU A 19 23.70 1.46 0.47
CA LEU A 19 22.72 1.58 1.55
C LEU A 19 23.35 1.38 2.93
N ARG A 20 24.25 0.40 3.06
CA ARG A 20 24.92 0.04 4.31
C ARG A 20 25.92 1.11 4.78
N THR A 21 26.61 1.77 3.85
CA THR A 21 27.61 2.81 4.16
C THR A 21 27.01 4.21 4.24
N SER A 22 25.70 4.36 4.01
CA SER A 22 25.06 5.67 3.99
C SER A 22 24.78 6.15 5.42
N PRO A 23 25.36 7.29 5.86
CA PRO A 23 25.07 7.86 7.17
C PRO A 23 23.60 8.32 7.30
N LYS A 24 22.89 8.49 6.17
CA LYS A 24 21.46 8.82 6.16
C LYS A 24 20.56 7.65 6.55
N LEU A 25 21.11 6.44 6.78
CA LEU A 25 20.34 5.23 7.12
C LEU A 25 20.87 4.52 8.38
N GLU A 26 21.74 5.16 9.18
CA GLU A 26 22.31 4.57 10.40
C GLU A 26 21.24 4.14 11.43
N ASP A 27 20.16 4.92 11.54
CA ASP A 27 19.02 4.66 12.44
C ASP A 27 18.18 3.44 12.02
N VAL A 28 18.31 2.99 10.77
CA VAL A 28 17.52 1.92 10.16
C VAL A 28 18.40 0.77 9.63
N GLU A 29 19.70 0.79 9.92
CA GLU A 29 20.70 -0.18 9.45
C GLU A 29 20.41 -1.62 9.92
N LYS A 30 19.72 -1.76 11.06
CA LYS A 30 19.31 -3.06 11.64
C LYS A 30 18.12 -3.70 10.92
N VAL A 31 17.43 -2.93 10.09
CA VAL A 31 16.16 -3.26 9.43
C VAL A 31 16.40 -3.73 7.98
N ILE A 32 17.66 -3.60 7.50
CA ILE A 32 18.08 -3.95 6.14
C ILE A 32 18.37 -5.45 6.04
N GLY A 33 17.34 -6.24 5.75
CA GLY A 33 17.48 -7.65 5.35
C GLY A 33 17.95 -7.80 3.90
N VAL A 34 18.53 -8.95 3.56
CA VAL A 34 18.85 -9.31 2.17
C VAL A 34 18.21 -10.67 1.87
N CYS A 35 17.38 -10.75 0.83
CA CYS A 35 16.90 -12.01 0.28
C CYS A 35 17.63 -12.30 -1.04
N LYS A 36 17.86 -13.58 -1.36
CA LYS A 36 18.80 -14.07 -2.39
C LYS A 36 18.65 -13.48 -3.80
N GLU A 37 17.49 -12.92 -4.15
CA GLU A 37 17.20 -12.46 -5.51
C GLU A 37 16.65 -11.02 -5.59
N ARG A 38 16.26 -10.45 -4.44
CA ARG A 38 15.66 -9.12 -4.31
C ARG A 38 16.07 -8.52 -2.97
N LEU A 39 16.37 -7.22 -2.97
CA LEU A 39 16.76 -6.52 -1.75
C LEU A 39 15.50 -6.02 -1.05
N TRP A 40 15.10 -6.73 -0.01
CA TRP A 40 13.90 -6.43 0.77
C TRP A 40 14.26 -5.94 2.16
N MET A 41 13.68 -4.83 2.54
CA MET A 41 13.89 -4.20 3.84
C MET A 41 12.61 -4.37 4.66
N GLU A 42 12.71 -5.15 5.73
CA GLU A 42 11.61 -5.43 6.64
C GLU A 42 11.41 -4.24 7.58
N VAL A 43 10.68 -3.23 7.13
CA VAL A 43 10.37 -2.07 7.95
C VAL A 43 9.63 -2.48 9.22
N ASP A 44 10.11 -2.00 10.38
CA ASP A 44 9.43 -2.18 11.66
C ASP A 44 7.96 -1.73 11.55
N ARG A 45 7.05 -2.41 12.24
CA ARG A 45 5.61 -2.10 12.20
C ARG A 45 5.30 -0.68 12.67
N SER A 46 6.14 -0.07 13.50
CA SER A 46 6.00 1.31 13.98
C SER A 46 6.71 2.35 13.11
N ALA A 47 7.54 1.94 12.16
CA ALA A 47 8.26 2.87 11.30
C ALA A 47 7.40 3.33 10.12
N ASP A 48 7.54 4.61 9.77
CA ASP A 48 6.89 5.18 8.58
C ASP A 48 7.62 4.67 7.33
N ALA A 49 7.01 3.67 6.69
CA ALA A 49 7.55 3.03 5.51
C ALA A 49 7.60 3.97 4.29
N LEU A 50 6.74 4.99 4.20
CA LEU A 50 6.77 5.95 3.09
C LEU A 50 7.97 6.88 3.24
N THR A 51 8.12 7.49 4.42
CA THR A 51 9.27 8.34 4.75
C THR A 51 10.59 7.58 4.61
N LEU A 52 10.61 6.31 5.00
CA LEU A 52 11.79 5.45 4.85
C LEU A 52 12.10 5.15 3.38
N THR A 53 11.10 4.86 2.54
CA THR A 53 11.29 4.67 1.10
C THR A 53 11.82 5.91 0.42
N GLU A 54 11.32 7.11 0.77
CA GLU A 54 11.84 8.37 0.22
C GLU A 54 13.30 8.60 0.59
N ARG A 55 13.68 8.30 1.85
CA ARG A 55 15.08 8.35 2.30
C ARG A 55 15.96 7.37 1.55
N ILE A 56 15.50 6.13 1.36
CA ILE A 56 16.23 5.09 0.63
C ILE A 56 16.37 5.50 -0.85
N GLN A 57 15.30 5.97 -1.50
CA GLN A 57 15.35 6.47 -2.88
C GLN A 57 16.34 7.62 -3.03
N THR A 58 16.40 8.52 -2.03
CA THR A 58 17.38 9.62 -2.00
C THR A 58 18.82 9.11 -1.87
N VAL A 59 19.05 7.99 -1.19
CA VAL A 59 20.38 7.37 -1.07
C VAL A 59 20.75 6.62 -2.36
N LEU A 60 19.79 5.97 -2.99
CA LEU A 60 20.00 5.24 -4.24
C LEU A 60 20.29 6.16 -5.42
N VAL A 61 19.66 7.34 -5.47
CA VAL A 61 19.80 8.32 -6.56
C VAL A 61 19.53 7.67 -7.92
N GLU A 62 20.58 7.30 -8.67
CA GLU A 62 20.52 6.64 -9.98
C GLU A 62 20.90 5.16 -9.95
N ALA A 63 21.33 4.63 -8.80
CA ALA A 63 21.76 3.24 -8.66
C ALA A 63 20.60 2.24 -8.63
N GLY A 64 19.38 2.71 -8.37
CA GLY A 64 18.19 1.87 -8.29
C GLY A 64 16.93 2.64 -7.89
N SER A 65 15.81 1.92 -7.85
CA SER A 65 14.54 2.40 -7.32
C SER A 65 14.19 1.67 -6.03
N ALA A 66 13.56 2.37 -5.09
CA ALA A 66 12.97 1.82 -3.89
C ALA A 66 11.46 2.01 -3.91
N GLU A 67 10.71 0.96 -3.61
CA GLU A 67 9.26 0.99 -3.55
C GLU A 67 8.76 0.32 -2.27
N THR A 68 7.84 0.98 -1.57
CA THR A 68 7.18 0.35 -0.42
C THR A 68 6.22 -0.72 -0.92
N ILE A 69 6.58 -1.99 -0.74
CA ILE A 69 5.62 -3.09 -0.84
C ILE A 69 4.76 -3.06 0.43
N THR A 70 3.63 -2.38 0.28
CA THR A 70 2.56 -2.39 1.26
C THR A 70 1.52 -3.41 0.84
N GLN A 71 1.21 -4.35 1.72
CA GLN A 71 0.14 -5.30 1.47
C GLN A 71 -1.18 -4.51 1.35
N MET A 72 -1.80 -4.60 0.17
CA MET A 72 -3.06 -3.93 -0.14
C MET A 72 -4.22 -4.88 0.15
N ASP A 73 -5.31 -4.33 0.66
CA ASP A 73 -6.61 -4.96 0.77
C ASP A 73 -7.59 -4.29 -0.18
N GLU A 74 -8.67 -5.01 -0.49
CA GLU A 74 -9.79 -4.48 -1.27
C GLU A 74 -11.05 -4.46 -0.42
N LEU A 75 -11.65 -3.27 -0.32
CA LEU A 75 -12.90 -3.02 0.37
C LEU A 75 -14.02 -2.76 -0.63
N VAL A 76 -15.21 -3.29 -0.34
CA VAL A 76 -16.42 -2.98 -1.10
C VAL A 76 -17.32 -2.08 -0.27
N ILE A 77 -17.49 -0.85 -0.77
CA ILE A 77 -18.45 0.12 -0.25
C ILE A 77 -19.75 -0.06 -1.03
N SER A 78 -20.85 -0.22 -0.31
CA SER A 78 -22.16 -0.51 -0.88
C SER A 78 -23.19 0.57 -0.55
N SER A 79 -24.30 0.57 -1.31
CA SER A 79 -25.41 1.51 -1.16
C SER A 79 -25.01 2.97 -1.42
N ILE A 80 -24.13 3.18 -2.40
CA ILE A 80 -23.71 4.51 -2.83
C ILE A 80 -24.81 5.14 -3.71
N ASP A 81 -25.01 6.44 -3.58
CA ASP A 81 -25.95 7.19 -4.42
C ASP A 81 -25.55 7.12 -5.91
N SER A 82 -26.53 7.05 -6.81
CA SER A 82 -26.29 7.03 -8.26
C SER A 82 -25.71 8.31 -8.83
N ILE A 83 -25.80 9.44 -8.11
CA ILE A 83 -25.17 10.69 -8.53
C ILE A 83 -23.76 10.87 -7.96
N ALA A 84 -23.34 10.02 -7.02
CA ALA A 84 -22.03 10.12 -6.39
C ALA A 84 -20.91 9.77 -7.38
N LYS A 85 -19.79 10.48 -7.26
CA LYS A 85 -18.60 10.29 -8.09
C LYS A 85 -17.47 9.66 -7.29
N GLU A 86 -16.46 9.18 -8.01
CA GLU A 86 -15.22 8.64 -7.44
C GLU A 86 -14.57 9.63 -6.47
N SER A 87 -14.59 10.92 -6.81
CA SER A 87 -14.07 11.99 -5.95
C SER A 87 -14.76 12.04 -4.59
N ASP A 88 -16.06 11.82 -4.54
CA ASP A 88 -16.85 11.92 -3.31
C ASP A 88 -16.55 10.73 -2.39
N VAL A 89 -16.39 9.54 -2.98
CA VAL A 89 -15.95 8.34 -2.26
C VAL A 89 -14.53 8.53 -1.73
N ARG A 90 -13.61 9.09 -2.54
CA ARG A 90 -12.24 9.38 -2.09
C ARG A 90 -12.24 10.31 -0.89
N ILE A 91 -12.94 11.44 -0.98
CA ILE A 91 -13.01 12.43 0.10
C ILE A 91 -13.55 11.78 1.38
N ALA A 92 -14.63 11.02 1.30
CA ALA A 92 -15.20 10.40 2.48
C ALA A 92 -14.28 9.35 3.13
N VAL A 93 -13.54 8.58 2.33
CA VAL A 93 -12.54 7.63 2.84
C VAL A 93 -11.36 8.37 3.48
N GLU A 94 -10.88 9.45 2.86
CA GLU A 94 -9.80 10.29 3.40
C GLU A 94 -10.21 10.99 4.70
N GLU A 95 -11.44 11.51 4.77
CA GLU A 95 -12.00 12.13 5.98
C GLU A 95 -12.14 11.12 7.11
N PHE A 96 -12.64 9.92 6.82
CA PHE A 96 -12.78 8.86 7.82
C PHE A 96 -11.42 8.41 8.38
N LEU A 97 -10.43 8.26 7.50
CA LEU A 97 -9.10 7.81 7.88
C LEU A 97 -8.24 8.94 8.47
N GLY A 98 -8.63 10.21 8.28
CA GLY A 98 -7.82 11.37 8.65
C GLY A 98 -6.51 11.48 7.85
N ILE A 99 -6.41 10.82 6.71
CA ILE A 99 -5.20 10.72 5.88
C ILE A 99 -5.55 11.06 4.44
N ARG A 100 -4.78 11.94 3.81
CA ARG A 100 -4.86 12.22 2.37
C ARG A 100 -3.89 11.31 1.62
N GLY A 101 -4.36 10.62 0.58
CA GLY A 101 -3.57 9.57 -0.06
C GLY A 101 -3.90 9.35 -1.53
N SER A 102 -2.95 9.66 -2.41
CA SER A 102 -3.02 9.31 -3.84
C SER A 102 -2.88 7.81 -4.13
N TRP A 103 -2.63 7.00 -3.10
CA TRP A 103 -2.40 5.55 -3.20
C TRP A 103 -3.70 4.73 -3.29
N MET A 104 -4.87 5.37 -3.23
CA MET A 104 -6.17 4.69 -3.31
C MET A 104 -6.60 4.51 -4.77
N GLN A 105 -6.82 3.26 -5.16
CA GLN A 105 -7.50 2.94 -6.42
C GLN A 105 -8.98 2.71 -6.14
N ILE A 106 -9.85 3.46 -6.83
CA ILE A 106 -11.29 3.39 -6.67
C ILE A 106 -11.90 2.98 -8.01
N SER A 107 -12.74 1.95 -8.01
CA SER A 107 -13.53 1.53 -9.15
C SER A 107 -14.98 1.49 -8.75
N MET A 108 -15.84 2.19 -9.49
CA MET A 108 -17.27 2.28 -9.21
C MET A 108 -18.08 1.59 -10.29
N TRP A 109 -19.19 0.98 -9.90
CA TRP A 109 -20.16 0.40 -10.82
C TRP A 109 -21.57 0.54 -10.29
N GLU A 110 -22.51 0.69 -11.21
CA GLU A 110 -23.93 0.76 -10.90
C GLU A 110 -24.54 -0.64 -10.78
N ARG A 111 -25.54 -0.78 -9.91
CA ARG A 111 -26.34 -1.99 -9.76
C ARG A 111 -27.69 -1.80 -10.43
N ARG A 112 -28.36 -2.92 -10.72
CA ARG A 112 -29.72 -2.92 -11.31
C ARG A 112 -30.78 -2.21 -10.46
N ASP A 113 -30.51 -2.01 -9.16
CA ASP A 113 -31.41 -1.31 -8.23
C ASP A 113 -31.25 0.22 -8.26
N GLY A 114 -30.37 0.75 -9.13
CA GLY A 114 -30.10 2.19 -9.23
C GLY A 114 -29.18 2.71 -8.12
N THR A 115 -28.58 1.85 -7.29
CA THR A 115 -27.50 2.22 -6.37
C THR A 115 -26.14 1.90 -6.98
N GLN A 116 -25.10 2.60 -6.53
CA GLN A 116 -23.72 2.33 -6.90
C GLN A 116 -22.99 1.50 -5.83
N ARG A 117 -21.91 0.87 -6.25
CA ARG A 117 -20.88 0.27 -5.39
C ARG A 117 -19.53 0.79 -5.79
N ALA A 118 -18.63 0.87 -4.82
CA ALA A 118 -17.24 1.19 -5.04
C ALA A 118 -16.37 0.06 -4.48
N ARG A 119 -15.37 -0.34 -5.26
CA ARG A 119 -14.23 -1.13 -4.80
C ARG A 119 -13.09 -0.15 -4.54
N VAL A 120 -12.59 -0.14 -3.32
CA VAL A 120 -11.48 0.71 -2.91
C VAL A 120 -10.34 -0.21 -2.53
N ARG A 121 -9.19 -0.03 -3.19
CA ARG A 121 -7.95 -0.74 -2.88
C ARG A 121 -7.02 0.18 -2.10
N LEU A 122 -6.59 -0.29 -0.93
CA LEU A 122 -5.80 0.48 0.03
C LEU A 122 -4.93 -0.43 0.91
N PRO A 123 -3.91 0.09 1.59
CA PRO A 123 -3.13 -0.69 2.55
C PRO A 123 -3.99 -1.38 3.63
N ILE A 124 -3.59 -2.58 4.05
CA ILE A 124 -4.35 -3.39 5.02
C ILE A 124 -4.63 -2.65 6.33
N LYS A 125 -3.66 -1.88 6.86
CA LYS A 125 -3.84 -1.17 8.13
C LYS A 125 -5.04 -0.19 8.08
N PRO A 126 -5.11 0.77 7.15
CA PRO A 126 -6.30 1.61 6.98
C PRO A 126 -7.52 0.82 6.50
N ALA A 127 -7.36 -0.27 5.73
CA ALA A 127 -8.49 -1.10 5.33
C ALA A 127 -9.22 -1.72 6.51
N ALA A 128 -8.47 -2.28 7.46
CA ALA A 128 -9.00 -2.89 8.67
C ALA A 128 -9.80 -1.91 9.53
N LEU A 129 -9.47 -0.61 9.50
CA LEU A 129 -10.22 0.43 10.22
C LEU A 129 -11.59 0.71 9.60
N LEU A 130 -11.75 0.44 8.30
CA LEU A 130 -12.97 0.71 7.54
C LEU A 130 -13.92 -0.50 7.49
N VAL A 131 -13.44 -1.72 7.75
CA VAL A 131 -14.28 -2.92 7.73
C VAL A 131 -15.39 -2.81 8.79
N GLY A 132 -16.64 -2.99 8.36
CA GLY A 132 -17.81 -2.93 9.24
C GLY A 132 -18.22 -1.52 9.67
N GLN A 133 -17.53 -0.49 9.18
CA GLN A 133 -17.86 0.90 9.45
C GLN A 133 -18.86 1.44 8.45
N ARG A 134 -19.51 2.55 8.86
CA ARG A 134 -20.39 3.33 8.00
C ARG A 134 -19.70 4.63 7.64
N VAL A 135 -19.38 4.81 6.37
CA VAL A 135 -18.75 6.04 5.87
C VAL A 135 -19.87 6.92 5.30
N ALA A 136 -19.94 8.18 5.73
CA ALA A 136 -20.89 9.13 5.17
C ALA A 136 -20.29 9.69 3.87
N VAL A 137 -20.94 9.45 2.74
CA VAL A 137 -20.65 10.18 1.49
C VAL A 137 -21.78 11.17 1.29
N LEU A 138 -21.46 12.46 1.27
CA LEU A 138 -22.42 13.57 1.19
C LEU A 138 -23.43 13.56 2.35
N HIS A 139 -24.70 13.23 2.08
CA HIS A 139 -25.81 13.23 3.06
C HIS A 139 -26.30 11.82 3.45
N ILE A 140 -25.63 10.74 3.02
CA ILE A 140 -26.09 9.35 3.23
C ILE A 140 -25.01 8.50 3.93
N LEU A 141 -25.43 7.75 4.94
CA LEU A 141 -24.63 6.74 5.65
C LEU A 141 -24.45 5.49 4.79
N LEU A 142 -23.24 5.26 4.28
CA LEU A 142 -22.89 4.06 3.52
C LEU A 142 -22.55 2.90 4.43
N HIS A 143 -22.60 1.67 3.91
CA HIS A 143 -22.22 0.47 4.65
C HIS A 143 -21.03 -0.22 3.95
N ILE A 144 -19.93 -0.41 4.69
CA ILE A 144 -18.74 -1.10 4.19
C ILE A 144 -18.88 -2.60 4.45
N LEU A 145 -18.99 -3.38 3.36
CA LEU A 145 -19.11 -4.83 3.44
C LEU A 145 -17.78 -5.49 3.06
N GLN A 146 -17.19 -6.16 4.07
CA GLN A 146 -16.11 -7.15 4.07
C GLN A 146 -14.84 -6.92 3.22
N SER A 147 -13.69 -7.21 3.84
CA SER A 147 -12.37 -7.34 3.21
C SER A 147 -12.27 -8.62 2.39
N TRP A 148 -11.85 -8.54 1.13
CA TRP A 148 -11.38 -9.69 0.37
C TRP A 148 -9.86 -9.79 0.51
N THR A 149 -9.39 -10.60 1.47
CA THR A 149 -7.98 -10.97 1.51
C THR A 149 -7.67 -11.79 0.27
N SER A 150 -7.05 -11.18 -0.73
CA SER A 150 -6.39 -11.91 -1.81
C SER A 150 -5.20 -12.62 -1.19
N SER A 151 -5.41 -13.86 -0.77
CA SER A 151 -4.35 -14.77 -0.34
C SER A 151 -3.33 -14.85 -1.47
N ILE A 152 -2.16 -14.25 -1.27
CA ILE A 152 -0.99 -14.55 -2.10
C ILE A 152 -0.78 -16.06 -1.93
N PRO A 153 -0.90 -16.88 -2.99
CA PRO A 153 -0.62 -18.30 -2.87
C PRO A 153 0.87 -18.40 -2.49
N HIS A 154 1.13 -18.82 -1.26
CA HIS A 154 2.43 -19.34 -0.89
C HIS A 154 2.61 -20.61 -1.71
N GLY A 155 3.38 -20.48 -2.80
CA GLY A 155 3.84 -21.60 -3.59
C GLY A 155 4.56 -22.57 -2.65
N SER A 156 3.83 -23.60 -2.25
CA SER A 156 4.36 -24.75 -1.54
C SER A 156 5.18 -25.52 -2.55
N HIS A 157 6.47 -25.20 -2.67
CA HIS A 157 7.42 -26.09 -3.31
C HIS A 157 7.73 -27.22 -2.33
N THR A 158 6.92 -28.26 -2.42
CA THR A 158 7.25 -29.60 -1.93
C THR A 158 8.45 -30.09 -2.74
N LEU A 159 9.57 -30.28 -2.05
CA LEU A 159 10.70 -31.08 -2.51
C LEU A 159 10.24 -32.51 -2.74
N LEU A 160 10.51 -33.06 -3.92
CA LEU A 160 11.07 -34.40 -4.15
C LEU A 160 11.51 -34.51 -5.62
#